data_AF-A0A951HFI0-F1
#
_entry.id   AF-A0A951HFI0-F1
#
_cell.length_a   1.000
_cell.length_b   1.000
_cell.length_c   1.000
_cell.angle_alpha   90.00
_cell.angle_beta   90.00
_cell.angle_gamma   90.00
#
_symmetry.space_group_name_H-M   'P 1'
#
loop_
_entity.id
_entity.type
_entity.pdbx_description
1 polymer ?
#
loop_
_entity_poly.entity_id
_entity_poly.type
_entity_poly.pdbx_seq_one_letter_code
_entity_poly.pdbx_strand_id
1 'polypeptide(L)' 'MSIRERLSPEASRAAALEAARALLIEQGPQAVTLKAVAGRMGKSHANLLHHFGSAAGLQAALVGSISGRVCAGI' A
#
# COMPACT_ATOMS: atom_id res chain seq x y z
N MET A 1 -7.64 17.77 19.49
CA MET A 1 -8.07 16.43 19.91
C MET A 1 -8.19 15.56 18.65
N SER A 2 -7.09 14.92 18.22
CA SER A 2 -7.07 14.23 16.93
C SER A 2 -7.81 12.91 17.06
N ILE A 3 -9.08 12.92 16.64
CA ILE A 3 -9.86 11.71 16.38
C ILE A 3 -9.15 11.02 15.22
N ARG A 4 -8.16 10.18 15.53
CA ARG A 4 -7.55 9.28 14.55
C ARG A 4 -8.65 8.30 14.16
N GLU A 5 -9.41 8.62 13.13
CA GLU A 5 -10.35 7.69 12.52
C GLU A 5 -9.63 6.37 12.32
N ARG A 6 -10.08 5.36 13.08
CA ARG A 6 -9.65 3.99 12.92
C ARG A 6 -10.28 3.50 11.61
N LEU A 7 -9.58 3.77 10.50
CA LEU A 7 -9.80 3.06 9.26
C LEU A 7 -9.82 1.57 9.58
N SER A 8 -10.81 0.85 9.06
CA SER A 8 -10.84 -0.61 9.18
C SER A 8 -9.54 -1.19 8.61
N PRO A 9 -9.09 -2.37 9.09
CA PRO A 9 -7.89 -3.01 8.56
C PRO A 9 -7.89 -3.14 7.04
N GLU A 10 -9.07 -3.38 6.46
CA GLU A 10 -9.28 -3.48 5.03
C GLU A 10 -9.15 -2.12 4.31
N ALA A 11 -9.74 -1.05 4.86
CA ALA A 11 -9.61 0.29 4.31
C ALA A 11 -8.15 0.79 4.36
N SER A 12 -7.43 0.46 5.45
CA SER A 12 -6.00 0.75 5.55
C SER A 12 -5.18 -0.02 4.51
N ARG A 13 -5.55 -1.27 4.22
CA ARG A 13 -4.89 -2.09 3.20
C ARG A 13 -5.11 -1.52 1.80
N ALA A 14 -6.35 -1.13 1.48
CA ALA A 14 -6.68 -0.48 0.21
C ALA A 14 -5.91 0.85 0.02
N ALA A 15 -5.89 1.70 1.05
CA ALA A 15 -5.14 2.95 1.03
C ALA A 15 -3.63 2.73 0.83
N ALA A 16 -3.06 1.69 1.44
CA ALA A 16 -1.66 1.33 1.25
C ALA A 16 -1.36 0.88 -0.18
N LEU A 17 -2.24 0.10 -0.80
CA LEU A 17 -2.07 -0.35 -2.19
C LEU A 17 -2.16 0.82 -3.18
N GLU A 18 -3.05 1.77 -2.96
CA GLU A 18 -3.13 2.96 -3.81
C GLU A 18 -1.93 3.90 -3.62
N ALA A 19 -1.44 4.08 -2.39
CA ALA A 19 -0.19 4.81 -2.15
C ALA A 19 1.02 4.11 -2.80
N ALA A 20 1.08 2.78 -2.73
CA ALA A 20 2.11 1.98 -3.39
C ALA A 20 2.06 2.11 -4.93
N ARG A 21 0.86 2.12 -5.50
CA ARG A 21 0.64 2.35 -6.94
C ARG A 21 1.09 3.74 -7.37
N ALA A 22 0.75 4.78 -6.61
CA ALA A 22 1.20 6.14 -6.92
C ALA A 22 2.74 6.22 -6.94
N LEU A 23 3.40 5.62 -5.94
CA LEU A 23 4.86 5.54 -5.90
C LEU A 23 5.46 4.75 -7.07
N LEU A 24 4.82 3.65 -7.46
CA LEU A 24 5.24 2.86 -8.62
C LEU A 24 5.23 3.70 -9.90
N ILE A 25 4.18 4.50 -10.11
CA ILE A 25 4.03 5.35 -11.29
C ILE A 25 5.00 6.53 -11.26
N GLU A 26 5.19 7.16 -10.10
CA GLU A 26 6.00 8.37 -9.97
C GLU A 26 7.51 8.10 -9.93
N GLN A 27 7.95 7.01 -9.28
CA GLN A 27 9.35 6.76 -8.97
C GLN A 27 9.83 5.36 -9.37
N GLY A 28 8.95 4.53 -9.94
CA GLY A 28 9.29 3.18 -10.36
C GLY A 28 9.27 2.13 -9.24
N PRO A 29 9.55 0.85 -9.58
CA PRO A 29 9.33 -0.29 -8.69
C PRO A 29 10.24 -0.28 -7.45
N GLN A 30 11.45 0.28 -7.55
CA GLN A 30 12.41 0.34 -6.44
C GLN A 30 11.93 1.27 -5.31
N ALA A 31 11.08 2.26 -5.63
CA ALA A 31 10.54 3.20 -4.66
C ALA A 31 9.38 2.62 -3.83
N VAL A 32 8.79 1.49 -4.26
CA VAL A 32 7.69 0.83 -3.57
C VAL A 32 8.20 0.05 -2.35
N THR A 33 8.53 0.80 -1.30
CA THR A 33 9.03 0.27 -0.03
C THR A 33 8.02 0.53 1.09
N LEU A 34 8.01 -0.32 2.12
CA LEU A 34 7.15 -0.14 3.30
C LEU A 34 7.31 1.26 3.92
N LYS A 35 8.54 1.79 3.96
CA LYS A 35 8.83 3.13 4.47
C LYS A 35 8.21 4.23 3.61
N ALA A 36 8.38 4.17 2.29
CA ALA A 36 7.84 5.17 1.38
C ALA A 36 6.31 5.18 1.40
N VAL A 37 5.69 4.00 1.39
CA VAL A 37 4.23 3.86 1.44
C VAL A 37 3.69 4.35 2.79
N ALA A 38 4.30 3.94 3.91
CA ALA A 38 3.95 4.43 5.24
C ALA A 38 4.01 5.96 5.34
N GLY A 39 5.10 6.54 4.81
CA GLY A 39 5.30 7.99 4.76
C GLY A 39 4.22 8.69 3.96
N ARG A 40 3.87 8.16 2.79
CA ARG A 40 2.81 8.72 1.94
C ARG A 40 1.41 8.64 2.59
N MET A 41 1.16 7.60 3.37
CA MET A 41 -0.10 7.46 4.12
C MET A 41 -0.15 8.27 5.42
N GLY A 42 0.96 8.87 5.86
CA GLY A 42 1.06 9.44 7.21
C GLY A 42 0.86 8.40 8.32
N LYS A 43 1.21 7.13 8.06
CA LYS A 43 1.08 6.01 9.00
C LYS A 43 2.45 5.49 9.45
N SER A 44 2.48 4.73 10.53
CA SER A 44 3.70 4.09 10.98
C SER A 44 4.09 2.92 10.08
N HIS A 45 5.40 2.71 9.89
CA HIS A 45 5.92 1.54 9.19
C HIS A 45 5.43 0.23 9.82
N ALA A 46 5.34 0.17 11.16
CA ALA A 46 4.85 -1.00 11.89
C ALA A 46 3.46 -1.44 11.39
N ASN A 47 2.55 -0.49 11.14
CA ASN A 47 1.21 -0.81 10.64
C ASN A 47 1.27 -1.58 9.30
N LEU A 48 2.10 -1.15 8.36
CA LEU A 48 2.26 -1.86 7.09
C LEU A 48 2.99 -3.20 7.26
N LEU A 49 3.95 -3.30 8.17
CA LEU A 49 4.61 -4.57 8.48
C LEU A 49 3.58 -5.62 8.97
N HIS A 50 2.62 -5.22 9.81
CA HIS A 50 1.56 -6.12 10.26
C HIS A 50 0.62 -6.56 9.13
N HIS A 51 0.36 -5.72 8.14
CA HIS A 51 -0.56 -6.04 7.04
C HIS A 51 0.09 -6.83 5.90
N PHE A 52 1.35 -6.58 5.60
CA PHE A 52 2.02 -7.12 4.42
C PHE A 52 3.20 -8.03 4.75
N GLY A 53 3.68 -8.04 5.99
CA GLY A 53 4.82 -8.83 6.47
C GLY A 53 6.18 -8.33 6.01
N SER A 54 6.31 -7.96 4.73
CA SER A 54 7.56 -7.51 4.13
C SER A 54 7.33 -6.57 2.93
N ALA A 55 8.41 -5.95 2.45
CA ALA A 55 8.37 -5.17 1.21
C ALA A 55 7.99 -6.04 0.00
N ALA A 56 8.49 -7.28 -0.07
CA ALA A 56 8.10 -8.24 -1.09
C ALA A 56 6.62 -8.62 -0.98
N GLY A 57 6.09 -8.79 0.23
CA GLY A 57 4.66 -9.05 0.46
C GLY A 57 3.76 -7.87 0.04
N LEU A 58 4.22 -6.64 0.27
CA LEU A 58 3.54 -5.44 -0.24
C LEU A 58 3.54 -5.41 -1.77
N GLN A 59 4.68 -5.68 -2.40
CA GLN A 59 4.81 -5.70 -3.86
C GLN A 59 3.95 -6.80 -4.48
N ALA A 60 3.93 -8.00 -3.89
CA ALA A 60 3.07 -9.09 -4.33
C ALA A 60 1.57 -8.72 -4.24
N ALA A 61 1.16 -8.09 -3.14
CA ALA A 61 -0.21 -7.60 -2.99
C ALA A 61 -0.54 -6.49 -3.99
N LEU A 62 0.41 -5.60 -4.29
CA LEU A 62 0.27 -4.57 -5.32
C LEU A 62 0.10 -5.17 -6.71
N VAL A 63 0.96 -6.13 -7.09
CA VAL A 63 0.86 -6.85 -8.36
C VAL A 63 -0.49 -7.56 -8.45
N GLY A 64 -0.93 -8.26 -7.41
CA GLY A 64 -2.25 -8.90 -7.38
C GLY A 64 -3.40 -7.90 -7.60
N SER A 65 -3.34 -6.72 -6.97
CA SER A 65 -4.33 -5.64 -7.17
C SER A 65 -4.32 -5.09 -8.60
N ILE A 66 -3.14 -4.91 -9.20
CA ILE A 66 -3.00 -4.41 -10.57
C ILE A 66 -3.48 -5.47 -11.56
N SER A 67 -3.02 -6.72 -11.44
CA SER A 67 -3.43 -7.83 -12.29
C SER A 67 -4.93 -8.04 -12.25
N GLY A 68 -5.55 -7.99 -11.07
CA GLY A 68 -7.01 -8.09 -10.93
C GLY A 68 -7.75 -6.99 -11.70
N ARG A 69 -7.26 -5.74 -11.63
CA ARG A 69 -7.83 -4.63 -12.41
C ARG A 69 -7.67 -4.79 -13.92
N VAL A 70 -6.49 -5.25 -14.36
CA VAL A 70 -6.20 -5.47 -15.78
C VAL A 70 -7.09 -6.59 -16.34
N CYS A 71 -7.21 -7.70 -15.62
CA CYS A 71 -8.05 -8.83 -16.05
C CYS A 71 -9.55 -8.53 -15.95
N ALA A 72 -10.00 -7.66 -15.05
CA ALA A 72 -11.40 -7.24 -14.95
C ALA A 72 -11.78 -6.15 -15.97
N GLY A 73 -10.78 -5.55 -16.65
CA GLY A 73 -10.95 -4.50 -17.65
C GLY A 73 -10.93 -4.98 -19.10
N ILE A 74 -10.96 -6.29 -19.33
CA ILE A 74 -11.10 -6.96 -20.64
C ILE A 74 -12.35 -7.83 -20.68
#